data_AF-A0A116PT30-F1
#
_entry.id   AF-A0A116PT30-F1
#
_cell.length_a   1.000
_cell.length_b   1.000
_cell.length_c   1.000
_cell.angle_alpha   90.00
_cell.angle_beta   90.00
_cell.angle_gamma   90.00
#
_symmetry.space_group_name_H-M   'P 1'
#
loop_
_entity.id
_entity.type
_entity.pdbx_description
1 polymer ?
#
loop_
_entity_poly.entity_id
_entity_poly.type
_entity_poly.pdbx_seq_one_letter_code
_entity_poly.pdbx_strand_id
1 'polypeptide(L)'
;MKWLSQGHPKWKKLRGIGMTKNTIDKDGIITEEVRYFILSFKGDVQTFLQVVRGHWSVESLHWLLDVVYREDKNQTLDKRAAFNLDAIRKVCLYLLQLMIFPKEELSYRRKQRYISVHLEDYLPQLFGHRG
;
A
#
# COMPACT_ATOMS: atom_id res chain seq x y z
N MET A 1 6.91 18.23 -25.33
CA MET A 1 6.96 16.74 -25.38
C MET A 1 7.90 16.17 -26.44
N LYS A 2 8.06 16.76 -27.64
CA LYS A 2 8.98 16.22 -28.67
C LYS A 2 10.41 16.00 -28.13
N TRP A 3 10.93 16.94 -27.35
CA TRP A 3 12.25 16.85 -26.73
C TRP A 3 12.41 15.63 -25.80
N LEU A 4 11.38 15.29 -25.02
CA LEU A 4 11.42 14.19 -24.06
C LEU A 4 11.37 12.82 -24.77
N SER A 5 10.54 12.70 -25.81
CA SER A 5 10.52 11.51 -26.66
C SER A 5 11.78 11.35 -27.51
N GLN A 6 12.44 12.45 -27.89
CA GLN A 6 13.69 12.44 -28.65
C GLN A 6 14.88 12.05 -27.76
N GLY A 7 14.93 12.55 -26.52
CA GLY A 7 15.97 12.19 -25.54
C GLY A 7 15.82 10.77 -24.98
N HIS A 8 14.60 10.24 -24.92
CA HIS A 8 14.31 8.90 -24.41
C HIS A 8 13.53 8.04 -25.41
N PRO A 9 14.17 7.62 -26.53
CA PRO A 9 13.48 6.88 -27.61
C PRO A 9 12.95 5.51 -27.17
N LYS A 10 13.47 4.96 -26.07
CA LYS A 10 12.96 3.70 -25.47
C LYS A 10 11.61 3.88 -24.78
N TRP A 11 11.20 5.09 -24.40
CA TRP A 11 9.96 5.37 -23.67
C TRP A 11 8.78 5.57 -24.64
N LYS A 12 8.52 4.56 -25.47
CA LYS A 12 7.51 4.62 -26.56
C LYS A 12 6.08 4.92 -26.07
N LYS A 13 5.76 4.59 -24.82
CA LYS A 13 4.44 4.81 -24.21
C LYS A 13 4.33 6.14 -23.46
N LEU A 14 5.34 7.01 -23.49
CA LEU A 14 5.30 8.29 -22.80
C LEU A 14 4.32 9.26 -23.46
N ARG A 15 3.36 9.77 -22.69
CA ARG A 15 2.30 10.65 -23.20
C ARG A 15 2.22 12.01 -22.50
N GLY A 16 2.74 12.14 -21.28
CA GLY A 16 2.74 13.40 -20.54
C GLY A 16 3.61 13.38 -19.30
N ILE A 17 3.76 14.55 -18.68
CA ILE A 17 4.25 14.71 -17.31
C ILE A 17 3.12 15.34 -16.50
N GLY A 18 2.76 14.72 -15.38
CA GLY A 18 1.85 15.29 -14.39
C GLY A 18 2.63 15.87 -13.22
N MET A 19 2.11 16.89 -12.56
CA MET A 19 2.68 17.46 -11.35
C MET A 19 1.61 17.56 -10.28
N THR A 20 1.93 17.12 -9.07
CA THR A 20 1.11 17.37 -7.89
C THR A 20 1.87 18.23 -6.91
N LYS A 21 1.16 19.16 -6.27
CA LYS A 21 1.65 19.92 -5.13
C LYS A 21 0.84 19.47 -3.91
N ASN A 22 1.50 18.88 -2.93
CA ASN A 22 0.89 18.41 -1.70
C ASN A 22 1.28 19.34 -0.57
N THR A 23 0.31 19.76 0.23
CA THR A 23 0.54 20.52 1.46
C THR A 23 0.35 19.57 2.63
N ILE A 24 1.36 19.47 3.49
CA ILE A 24 1.37 18.60 4.65
C ILE A 24 1.49 19.49 5.89
N ASP A 25 0.49 19.42 6.76
CA ASP A 25 0.53 20.01 8.09
C ASP A 25 0.95 18.95 9.10
N LYS A 26 2.06 19.19 9.80
CA LYS A 26 2.49 18.38 10.94
C LYS A 26 2.69 19.30 12.13
N ASP A 27 1.79 19.21 13.09
CA ASP A 27 1.84 19.95 14.35
C ASP A 27 2.02 21.47 14.15
N GLY A 28 1.35 22.04 13.13
CA GLY A 28 1.42 23.46 12.79
C GLY A 28 2.59 23.83 11.87
N ILE A 29 3.45 22.88 11.51
CA ILE A 29 4.50 23.06 10.51
C ILE A 29 3.95 22.66 9.15
N ILE A 30 3.69 23.67 8.32
CA ILE A 30 3.24 23.49 6.94
C ILE A 30 4.46 23.25 6.05
N THR A 31 4.45 22.13 5.35
CA THR A 31 5.44 21.78 4.32
C THR A 31 4.75 21.58 2.98
N GLU A 32 5.44 21.94 1.90
CA GLU A 32 4.95 21.74 0.54
C GLU A 32 5.87 20.76 -0.18
N GLU A 33 5.27 19.76 -0.82
CA GLU A 33 5.97 18.76 -1.59
C GLU A 33 5.48 18.77 -3.04
N VAL A 34 6.42 18.93 -3.98
CA VAL A 34 6.14 18.86 -5.41
C VAL A 34 6.60 17.52 -5.94
N ARG A 35 5.71 16.81 -6.62
CA ARG A 35 6.00 15.51 -7.23
C ARG A 35 5.68 15.54 -8.71
N TYR A 36 6.57 14.96 -9.50
CA TYR A 36 6.41 14.81 -10.94
C TYR A 36 6.17 13.35 -11.30
N PHE A 37 5.19 13.11 -12.18
CA PHE A 37 4.78 11.79 -12.62
C PHE A 37 4.95 11.67 -14.12
N ILE A 38 5.47 10.52 -14.55
CA ILE A 38 5.60 10.18 -15.96
C ILE A 38 4.34 9.44 -16.37
N LEU A 39 3.56 10.02 -17.29
CA LEU A 39 2.25 9.48 -17.67
C LEU A 39 2.34 8.74 -18.99
N SER A 40 1.75 7.54 -19.02
CA SER A 40 1.59 6.74 -20.23
C SER A 40 0.25 6.95 -20.93
N PHE A 41 -0.58 7.84 -20.41
CA PHE A 41 -1.89 8.21 -20.95
C PHE A 41 -1.96 9.74 -21.14
N LYS A 42 -2.86 10.16 -22.03
CA LYS A 42 -3.32 11.55 -22.09
C LYS A 42 -4.68 11.57 -21.40
N GLY A 43 -4.72 12.05 -20.17
CA GLY A 43 -5.95 12.21 -19.40
C GLY A 43 -6.14 13.67 -19.04
N ASP A 44 -7.37 14.02 -18.68
CA ASP A 44 -7.64 15.28 -18.01
C ASP A 44 -7.07 15.28 -16.58
N VAL A 45 -7.11 16.44 -15.94
CA VAL A 45 -6.60 16.63 -14.57
C VAL A 45 -7.32 15.71 -13.59
N GLN A 46 -8.60 15.43 -13.81
CA GLN A 46 -9.39 14.58 -12.94
C GLN A 46 -8.94 13.12 -12.98
N THR A 47 -8.72 12.57 -14.19
CA THR A 47 -8.16 11.22 -14.35
C THR A 47 -6.77 11.14 -13.71
N PHE A 48 -5.92 12.15 -13.92
CA PHE A 48 -4.60 12.20 -13.29
C PHE A 48 -4.68 12.19 -11.76
N LEU A 49 -5.57 13.00 -11.17
CA LEU A 49 -5.79 13.04 -9.72
C LEU A 49 -6.23 11.68 -9.17
N GLN A 50 -7.19 11.02 -9.84
CA GLN A 50 -7.66 9.70 -9.44
C GLN A 50 -6.54 8.65 -9.49
N VAL A 51 -5.73 8.66 -10.54
CA VAL A 51 -4.59 7.74 -10.68
C VAL A 51 -3.55 7.98 -9.58
N VAL A 52 -3.19 9.24 -9.30
CA VAL A 52 -2.22 9.55 -8.23
C VAL A 52 -2.76 9.14 -6.86
N ARG A 53 -4.03 9.42 -6.56
CA ARG A 53 -4.66 8.98 -5.31
C ARG A 53 -4.74 7.46 -5.20
N GLY A 54 -5.08 6.76 -6.27
CA GLY A 54 -5.10 5.30 -6.28
C GLY A 54 -3.72 4.68 -6.12
N HIS A 55 -2.69 5.27 -6.75
CA HIS A 55 -1.30 4.82 -6.58
C HIS A 55 -0.85 4.92 -5.11
N TRP A 56 -1.23 5.99 -4.41
CA TRP A 56 -0.95 6.14 -2.98
C TRP A 56 -1.56 5.06 -2.09
N SER A 57 -2.70 4.50 -2.46
CA SER A 57 -3.29 3.37 -1.73
C SER A 57 -2.40 2.13 -1.79
N VAL A 58 -1.70 1.92 -2.90
CA VAL A 58 -0.73 0.81 -3.06
C VAL A 58 0.49 1.03 -2.17
N GLU A 59 1.06 2.23 -2.19
CA GLU A 59 2.23 2.58 -1.34
C GLU A 59 1.89 2.53 0.16
N SER A 60 0.66 2.91 0.52
CA SER A 60 0.18 2.84 1.91
C SER A 60 0.07 1.38 2.38
N LEU A 61 -0.32 0.46 1.49
CA LEU A 61 -0.31 -0.98 1.78
C LEU A 61 1.11 -1.50 1.99
N HIS A 62 2.07 -1.11 1.15
CA HIS A 62 3.48 -1.48 1.30
C HIS A 62 4.04 -1.02 2.64
N TRP A 63 3.84 0.25 3.00
CA TRP A 63 4.24 0.77 4.30
C TRP A 63 3.67 -0.07 5.45
N LEU A 64 2.39 -0.46 5.35
CA LEU A 64 1.76 -1.26 6.37
C LEU A 64 2.35 -2.67 6.46
N LEU A 65 2.65 -3.30 5.32
CA LEU A 65 3.37 -4.59 5.26
C LEU A 65 4.77 -4.49 5.89
N ASP A 66 5.49 -3.39 5.66
CA ASP A 66 6.81 -3.16 6.27
C ASP A 66 6.73 -3.02 7.78
N VAL A 67 5.78 -2.22 8.28
CA VAL A 67 5.63 -1.99 9.72
C VAL A 67 5.16 -3.25 10.46
N VAL A 68 4.23 -3.99 9.85
CA VAL A 68 3.58 -5.15 10.48
C VAL A 68 4.41 -6.41 10.31
N TYR A 69 4.88 -6.70 9.10
CA TYR A 69 5.55 -7.96 8.75
C TYR A 69 7.05 -7.83 8.50
N ARG A 70 7.61 -6.61 8.55
CA ARG A 70 9.04 -6.35 8.25
C ARG A 70 9.39 -6.86 6.84
N GLU A 71 8.51 -6.62 5.88
CA GLU A 71 8.63 -7.14 4.52
C GLU A 71 9.97 -6.75 3.87
N ASP A 72 10.39 -5.48 3.98
CA ASP A 72 11.71 -5.00 3.55
C ASP A 72 12.91 -5.79 4.08
N LYS A 73 12.78 -6.45 5.25
CA LYS A 73 13.86 -7.24 5.86
C LYS A 73 13.82 -8.71 5.47
N ASN A 74 12.92 -9.11 4.57
CA ASN A 74 12.83 -10.49 4.10
C ASN A 74 14.06 -10.89 3.28
N GLN A 75 14.75 -11.95 3.69
CA GLN A 75 15.96 -12.46 3.03
C GLN A 75 15.69 -13.74 2.21
N THR A 76 14.43 -14.04 1.92
CA THR A 76 14.06 -15.23 1.13
C THR A 76 14.63 -15.12 -0.29
N LEU A 77 15.60 -15.99 -0.62
CA LEU A 77 16.29 -15.99 -1.92
C LEU A 77 15.45 -16.64 -3.04
N ASP A 78 14.62 -17.64 -2.69
CA ASP A 78 13.76 -18.28 -3.66
C ASP A 78 12.60 -17.36 -4.07
N LYS A 79 12.50 -17.10 -5.39
CA LYS A 79 11.52 -16.15 -5.94
C LYS A 79 10.07 -16.61 -5.73
N ARG A 80 9.80 -17.92 -5.80
CA ARG A 80 8.44 -18.45 -5.62
C ARG A 80 8.03 -18.36 -4.17
N ALA A 81 8.92 -18.71 -3.26
CA ALA A 81 8.71 -18.58 -1.83
C ALA A 81 8.49 -17.11 -1.42
N ALA A 82 9.30 -16.17 -1.96
CA ALA A 82 9.13 -14.74 -1.71
C ALA A 82 7.76 -14.22 -2.19
N PHE A 83 7.34 -14.61 -3.40
CA PHE A 83 6.02 -14.25 -3.95
C PHE A 83 4.87 -14.84 -3.11
N ASN A 84 4.94 -16.13 -2.77
CA ASN A 84 3.91 -16.77 -1.96
C ASN A 84 3.80 -16.13 -0.57
N LEU A 85 4.94 -15.77 0.03
CA LEU A 85 4.98 -15.14 1.33
C LEU A 85 4.37 -13.73 1.33
N ASP A 86 4.63 -12.93 0.29
CA ASP A 86 3.98 -11.62 0.07
C ASP A 86 2.46 -11.78 -0.05
N ALA A 87 1.99 -12.71 -0.89
CA ALA A 87 0.56 -12.98 -1.05
C ALA A 87 -0.11 -13.35 0.29
N ILE A 88 0.52 -14.24 1.07
CA ILE A 88 0.01 -14.63 2.39
C ILE A 88 -0.03 -13.44 3.35
N ARG A 89 1.01 -12.61 3.39
CA ARG A 89 1.06 -11.41 4.26
C ARG A 89 -0.05 -10.43 3.92
N LYS A 90 -0.31 -10.19 2.63
CA LYS A 90 -1.42 -9.34 2.17
C LYS A 90 -2.78 -9.87 2.61
N VAL A 91 -3.02 -11.18 2.47
CA VAL A 91 -4.25 -11.81 2.96
C VAL A 91 -4.37 -11.66 4.48
N CYS A 92 -3.33 -11.96 5.24
CA CYS A 92 -3.34 -11.82 6.69
C CYS A 92 -3.58 -10.38 7.13
N LEU A 93 -2.99 -9.40 6.44
CA LEU A 93 -3.20 -7.98 6.72
C LEU A 93 -4.65 -7.56 6.49
N TYR A 94 -5.22 -7.99 5.38
CA TYR A 94 -6.62 -7.76 5.07
C TYR A 94 -7.55 -8.35 6.14
N LEU A 95 -7.30 -9.59 6.57
CA LEU A 95 -8.05 -10.20 7.67
C LEU A 95 -7.92 -9.40 8.97
N LEU A 96 -6.71 -8.94 9.33
CA LEU A 96 -6.50 -8.09 10.51
C LEU A 96 -7.27 -6.76 10.46
N GLN A 97 -7.57 -6.25 9.27
CA GLN A 97 -8.38 -5.05 9.09
C GLN A 97 -9.88 -5.31 9.22
N LEU A 98 -10.34 -6.51 8.86
CA LEU A 98 -11.75 -6.91 8.96
C LEU A 98 -12.16 -7.37 10.37
N MET A 99 -11.23 -8.00 11.10
CA MET A 99 -11.52 -8.61 12.39
C MET A 99 -11.85 -7.57 13.47
N ILE A 100 -12.78 -7.94 14.34
CA ILE A 100 -13.25 -7.09 15.44
C ILE A 100 -12.46 -7.45 16.70
N PHE A 101 -11.87 -6.43 17.32
CA PHE A 101 -11.08 -6.58 18.55
C PHE A 101 -11.78 -5.87 19.71
N PRO A 102 -11.60 -6.36 20.95
CA PRO A 102 -12.25 -5.79 22.13
C PRO A 102 -11.80 -4.36 22.47
N LYS A 103 -10.71 -3.88 21.87
CA LYS A 103 -10.21 -2.52 22.02
C LYS A 103 -10.04 -1.87 20.64
N GLU A 104 -10.56 -0.66 20.49
CA GLU A 104 -10.54 0.09 19.23
C GLU A 104 -9.12 0.47 18.79
N GLU A 105 -8.25 0.84 19.74
CA GLU A 105 -6.90 1.38 19.45
C GLU A 105 -5.76 0.36 19.64
N LEU A 106 -5.93 -0.86 19.11
CA LEU A 106 -4.83 -1.82 19.08
C LEU A 106 -3.97 -1.64 17.83
N SER A 107 -2.66 -1.47 18.03
CA SER A 107 -1.69 -1.57 16.95
C SER A 107 -1.76 -2.96 16.29
N TYR A 108 -1.45 -3.03 15.00
CA TYR A 108 -1.49 -4.28 14.24
C TYR A 108 -0.65 -5.40 14.88
N ARG A 109 0.51 -5.07 15.47
CA ARG A 109 1.33 -6.05 16.20
C ARG A 109 0.63 -6.60 17.45
N ARG A 110 -0.14 -5.76 18.15
CA ARG A 110 -0.94 -6.20 19.31
C ARG A 110 -2.13 -7.05 18.85
N LYS A 111 -2.79 -6.67 17.75
CA LYS A 111 -3.85 -7.49 17.12
C LYS A 111 -3.36 -8.91 16.79
N GLN A 112 -2.19 -9.02 16.14
CA GLN A 112 -1.56 -10.31 15.86
C GLN A 112 -1.29 -11.13 17.13
N ARG A 113 -0.74 -10.50 18.17
CA ARG A 113 -0.50 -11.16 19.46
C ARG A 113 -1.80 -11.62 20.13
N TYR A 114 -2.86 -10.83 20.01
CA TYR A 114 -4.16 -11.18 20.59
C TYR A 114 -4.73 -12.43 19.91
N ILE A 115 -4.73 -12.47 18.57
CA ILE A 115 -5.14 -13.66 17.80
C ILE A 115 -4.28 -14.87 18.17
N SER A 116 -2.96 -14.71 18.32
CA SER A 116 -2.09 -15.86 18.65
C SER A 116 -2.37 -16.46 20.03
N VAL A 117 -2.90 -15.68 20.97
CA VAL A 117 -3.24 -16.14 22.33
C VAL A 117 -4.69 -16.64 22.40
N HIS A 118 -5.59 -16.05 21.61
CA HIS A 118 -7.04 -16.27 21.65
C HIS A 118 -7.59 -16.83 20.34
N LEU A 119 -6.85 -17.73 19.67
CA LEU A 119 -7.15 -18.13 18.30
C LEU A 119 -8.60 -18.63 18.13
N GLU A 120 -9.07 -19.45 19.07
CA GLU A 120 -10.42 -20.03 19.07
C GLU A 120 -11.52 -18.95 19.06
N ASP A 121 -11.30 -17.82 19.74
CA ASP A 121 -12.27 -16.71 19.80
C ASP A 121 -12.43 -16.00 18.45
N TYR A 122 -11.42 -16.13 17.58
CA TYR A 122 -11.35 -15.46 16.27
C TYR A 122 -11.70 -16.37 15.09
N LEU A 123 -11.64 -17.69 15.26
CA LEU A 123 -12.03 -18.64 14.21
C LEU A 123 -13.48 -18.42 13.71
N PRO A 124 -14.48 -18.15 14.58
CA PRO A 124 -15.83 -17.86 14.12
C PRO A 124 -15.93 -16.60 13.26
N GLN A 125 -15.09 -15.59 13.50
CA GLN A 125 -15.06 -14.38 12.66
C GLN A 125 -14.50 -14.66 11.26
N LEU A 126 -13.65 -15.69 11.12
CA LEU A 126 -13.02 -16.06 9.85
C LEU A 126 -13.84 -17.05 9.04
N PHE A 127 -14.48 -18.01 9.72
CA PHE A 127 -15.12 -19.16 9.07
C PHE A 127 -16.63 -19.27 9.35
N GLY A 128 -17.19 -18.35 10.12
CA GLY A 128 -18.54 -18.47 10.67
C GLY A 128 -18.58 -19.44 11.85
N HIS A 129 -19.70 -19.45 12.58
CA HIS A 129 -19.93 -20.46 13.60
C HIS A 129 -20.06 -21.83 12.93
N ARG A 130 -19.16 -22.77 13.27
CA ARG A 130 -19.42 -24.19 13.01
C ARG A 130 -20.57 -24.58 13.92
N GLY A 131 -21.72 -24.89 13.32
CA GLY A 131 -22.85 -25.50 14.02
C GLY A 131 -22.50 -26.90 14.53
#